data_AF-A0A528JHI4-F1
#
_entry.id   AF-A0A528JHI4-F1
#
_cell.length_a   1.000
_cell.length_b   1.000
_cell.length_c   1.000
_cell.angle_alpha   90.00
_cell.angle_beta   90.00
_cell.angle_gamma   90.00
#
_symmetry.space_group_name_H-M   'P 1'
#
loop_
_entity.id
_entity.type
_entity.pdbx_description
1 polymer ?
#
loop_
_entity_poly.entity_id
_entity_poly.type
_entity_poly.pdbx_seq_one_letter_code
_entity_poly.pdbx_strand_id
1 'polypeptide(L)'
;PPRAANPIFRRDSQPAIATVASIIGHLDRNDPVLFTMSISPAFYRPDQDGIVTSAESLMPKRVHALVAVGHGTRGTDHFILVRNSWGEAWGLSGHAWIHSTYLEPRLLVAATMTGER
;
A
#
# COMPACT_ATOMS: atom_id res chain seq x y z
N PRO A 1 -24.28 -5.52 -0.91
CA PRO A 1 -24.90 -4.33 -0.26
C PRO A 1 -26.16 -4.77 0.52
N PRO A 2 -26.47 -4.13 1.67
CA PRO A 2 -27.75 -4.34 2.36
C PRO A 2 -28.94 -4.17 1.40
N ARG A 3 -30.04 -4.89 1.65
CA ARG A 3 -31.19 -4.98 0.72
C ARG A 3 -31.89 -3.64 0.37
N ALA A 4 -31.54 -2.52 1.03
CA ALA A 4 -32.14 -1.21 0.81
C ALA A 4 -31.12 -0.07 0.59
N ALA A 5 -29.84 -0.41 0.34
CA ALA A 5 -28.82 0.62 0.12
C ALA A 5 -29.02 1.27 -1.26
N ASN A 6 -29.41 2.54 -1.27
CA ASN A 6 -29.45 3.39 -2.46
C ASN A 6 -29.01 4.82 -2.10
N PRO A 7 -28.17 5.48 -2.93
CA PRO A 7 -27.50 4.95 -4.12
C PRO A 7 -26.26 4.09 -3.80
N ILE A 8 -25.95 3.11 -4.66
CA ILE A 8 -24.69 2.33 -4.62
C ILE A 8 -23.68 3.00 -5.54
N PHE A 9 -22.57 3.47 -4.96
CA PHE A 9 -21.44 3.97 -5.72
C PHE A 9 -20.44 2.84 -5.98
N ARG A 10 -20.00 2.71 -7.23
CA ARG A 10 -18.97 1.76 -7.64
C ARG A 10 -18.05 2.43 -8.66
N ARG A 11 -16.82 1.93 -8.75
CA ARG A 11 -15.87 2.33 -9.78
C ARG A 11 -15.13 1.10 -10.27
N ASP A 12 -14.90 1.03 -11.57
CA ASP A 12 -14.22 -0.10 -12.18
C ASP A 12 -12.73 -0.05 -11.83
N SER A 13 -12.14 -1.22 -11.63
CA SER A 13 -10.72 -1.39 -11.35
C SER A 13 -10.05 -2.26 -12.41
N GLN A 14 -8.75 -2.08 -12.56
CA GLN A 14 -7.91 -2.93 -13.39
C GLN A 14 -6.83 -3.59 -12.54
N PRO A 15 -6.57 -4.89 -12.72
CA PRO A 15 -5.43 -5.54 -12.09
C PRO A 15 -4.13 -4.85 -12.51
N ALA A 16 -3.24 -4.65 -11.54
CA ALA A 16 -1.87 -4.20 -11.77
C ALA A 16 -0.91 -5.33 -11.38
N ILE A 17 0.30 -5.32 -11.96
CA ILE A 17 1.34 -6.27 -11.57
C ILE A 17 1.76 -5.94 -10.12
N ALA A 18 1.75 -6.95 -9.25
CA ALA A 18 2.09 -6.83 -7.85
C ALA A 18 3.62 -6.84 -7.64
N THR A 19 4.31 -5.81 -8.14
CA THR A 19 5.75 -5.56 -7.90
C THR A 19 6.00 -4.10 -7.53
N VAL A 20 7.08 -3.83 -6.79
CA VAL A 20 7.47 -2.45 -6.45
C VAL A 20 7.69 -1.61 -7.71
N ALA A 21 8.34 -2.15 -8.72
CA ALA A 21 8.56 -1.46 -9.99
C ALA A 21 7.25 -1.09 -10.72
N SER A 22 6.26 -1.99 -10.73
CA SER A 22 4.94 -1.73 -11.29
C SER A 22 4.21 -0.63 -10.51
N ILE A 23 4.24 -0.70 -9.16
CA ILE A 23 3.65 0.33 -8.30
C ILE A 23 4.28 1.71 -8.58
N ILE A 24 5.61 1.79 -8.64
CA ILE A 24 6.32 3.04 -8.97
C ILE A 24 5.87 3.57 -10.34
N GLY A 25 5.81 2.72 -11.36
CA GLY A 25 5.38 3.13 -12.70
C GLY A 25 3.92 3.61 -12.80
N HIS A 26 3.03 3.19 -11.88
CA HIS A 26 1.70 3.77 -11.75
C HIS A 26 1.74 5.12 -11.03
N LEU A 27 2.50 5.22 -9.94
CA LEU A 27 2.64 6.46 -9.18
C LEU A 27 3.31 7.58 -9.98
N ASP A 28 4.26 7.27 -10.86
CA ASP A 28 4.86 8.22 -11.81
C ASP A 28 3.81 8.88 -12.74
N ARG A 29 2.67 8.21 -12.94
CA ARG A 29 1.55 8.69 -13.75
C ARG A 29 0.42 9.27 -12.89
N ASN A 30 0.68 9.55 -11.61
CA ASN A 30 -0.33 9.98 -10.63
C ASN A 30 -1.51 9.01 -10.52
N ASP A 31 -1.26 7.70 -10.63
CA ASP A 31 -2.25 6.65 -10.52
C ASP A 31 -2.04 5.86 -9.20
N PRO A 32 -2.77 6.18 -8.12
CA PRO A 32 -2.65 5.47 -6.85
C PRO A 32 -3.01 3.99 -6.98
N VAL A 33 -2.25 3.14 -6.31
CA VAL A 33 -2.39 1.68 -6.41
C VAL A 33 -2.98 1.12 -5.12
N LEU A 34 -4.14 0.49 -5.20
CA LEU A 34 -4.65 -0.38 -4.14
C LEU A 34 -3.86 -1.69 -4.19
N PHE A 35 -3.29 -2.12 -3.07
CA PHE A 35 -2.61 -3.40 -3.01
C PHE A 35 -2.84 -4.12 -1.69
N THR A 36 -2.61 -5.43 -1.69
CA THR A 36 -2.59 -6.26 -0.49
C THR A 36 -1.19 -6.80 -0.26
N MET A 37 -0.82 -6.91 1.02
CA MET A 37 0.43 -7.51 1.43
C MET A 37 0.26 -8.29 2.73
N SER A 38 1.15 -9.25 2.99
CA SER A 38 1.28 -9.79 4.34
C SER A 38 1.96 -8.77 5.26
N ILE A 39 1.54 -8.70 6.53
CA ILE A 39 2.08 -7.78 7.53
C ILE A 39 2.71 -8.53 8.70
N SER A 40 3.66 -7.89 9.38
CA SER A 40 4.39 -8.42 10.55
C SER A 40 4.41 -7.38 11.68
N PRO A 41 4.93 -7.69 12.89
CA PRO A 41 4.97 -6.76 14.02
C PRO A 41 5.55 -5.38 13.68
N ALA A 42 6.59 -5.29 12.86
CA ALA A 42 7.16 -4.02 12.40
C ALA A 42 6.14 -3.07 11.71
N PHE A 43 5.10 -3.62 11.06
CA PHE A 43 4.08 -2.80 10.40
C PHE A 43 3.17 -2.06 11.39
N TYR A 44 2.96 -2.60 12.58
CA TYR A 44 2.05 -2.00 13.56
C TYR A 44 2.60 -0.71 14.16
N ARG A 45 3.93 -0.53 14.15
CA ARG A 45 4.61 0.64 14.70
C ARG A 45 5.75 1.04 13.75
N PRO A 46 5.46 1.82 12.70
CA PRO A 46 6.51 2.50 11.95
C PRO A 46 7.44 3.27 12.89
N ASP A 47 8.70 3.45 12.50
CA ASP A 47 9.65 4.20 13.32
C ASP A 47 9.32 5.70 13.41
N GLN A 48 10.18 6.46 14.08
CA GLN A 48 10.03 7.91 14.28
C GLN A 48 9.95 8.72 12.98
N ASP A 49 10.52 8.20 11.89
CA ASP A 49 10.48 8.81 10.55
C ASP A 49 9.34 8.24 9.71
N GLY A 50 8.48 7.40 10.30
CA GLY A 50 7.37 6.74 9.63
C GLY A 50 7.80 5.61 8.71
N ILE A 51 9.00 5.05 8.88
CA ILE A 51 9.53 4.00 8.02
C ILE A 51 9.17 2.63 8.59
N VAL A 52 8.66 1.76 7.71
CA VAL A 52 8.50 0.32 7.94
C VAL A 52 9.61 -0.40 7.20
N THR A 53 10.50 -1.01 7.98
CA THR A 53 11.57 -1.87 7.51
C THR A 53 11.76 -3.01 8.50
N SER A 54 12.07 -4.23 8.02
CA SER A 54 12.37 -5.34 8.92
C SER A 54 12.91 -6.57 8.19
N ALA A 55 13.81 -7.30 8.87
CA ALA A 55 14.23 -8.66 8.51
C ALA A 55 13.34 -9.75 9.15
N GLU A 56 12.19 -9.38 9.71
CA GLU A 56 11.21 -10.32 10.28
C GLU A 56 10.74 -11.37 9.27
N SER A 57 10.43 -12.57 9.77
CA SER A 57 9.85 -13.65 8.99
C SER A 57 8.51 -13.26 8.36
N LEU A 58 8.23 -13.80 7.19
CA LEU A 58 6.93 -13.63 6.52
C LEU A 58 5.81 -14.26 7.35
N MET A 59 4.69 -13.56 7.45
CA MET A 59 3.47 -14.03 8.11
C MET A 59 2.32 -14.15 7.09
N PRO A 60 2.34 -15.13 6.18
CA PRO A 60 1.49 -15.15 4.98
C PRO A 60 -0.01 -15.15 5.25
N LYS A 61 -0.44 -15.58 6.46
CA LYS A 61 -1.85 -15.57 6.86
C LYS A 61 -2.35 -14.21 7.36
N ARG A 62 -1.46 -13.24 7.62
CA ARG A 62 -1.82 -11.89 8.10
C ARG A 62 -1.79 -10.92 6.93
N VAL A 63 -2.85 -10.89 6.14
CA VAL A 63 -2.95 -10.02 4.96
C VAL A 63 -3.68 -8.73 5.33
N HIS A 64 -3.19 -7.60 4.79
CA HIS A 64 -3.81 -6.29 4.94
C HIS A 64 -3.81 -5.55 3.60
N ALA A 65 -4.75 -4.61 3.43
CA ALA A 65 -4.88 -3.79 2.22
C ALA A 65 -4.46 -2.34 2.50
N LEU A 66 -3.75 -1.74 1.54
CA LEU A 66 -3.19 -0.39 1.61
C LEU A 66 -3.34 0.31 0.27
N VAL A 67 -3.19 1.63 0.27
CA VAL A 67 -3.11 2.41 -0.98
C VAL A 67 -1.72 3.01 -1.07
N ALA A 68 -0.98 2.68 -2.13
CA ALA A 68 0.24 3.38 -2.50
C ALA A 68 -0.13 4.74 -3.08
N VAL A 69 0.45 5.81 -2.53
CA VAL A 69 0.12 7.20 -2.87
C VAL A 69 1.34 8.05 -3.24
N GLY A 70 2.55 7.49 -3.11
CA GLY A 70 3.79 8.15 -3.50
C GLY A 70 4.97 7.18 -3.42
N HIS A 71 6.11 7.58 -3.96
CA HIS A 71 7.35 6.83 -3.87
C HIS A 71 8.53 7.79 -3.71
N GLY A 72 9.65 7.26 -3.24
CA GLY A 72 10.87 8.03 -3.03
C GLY A 72 12.09 7.14 -2.88
N THR A 73 13.26 7.75 -2.90
CA THR A 73 14.55 7.05 -2.80
C THR A 73 15.46 7.67 -1.76
N ARG A 74 16.26 6.84 -1.09
CA ARG A 74 17.36 7.27 -0.22
C ARG A 74 18.61 6.47 -0.57
N GLY A 75 19.52 7.06 -1.33
CA GLY A 75 20.66 6.32 -1.91
C GLY A 75 20.17 5.30 -2.92
N THR A 76 20.48 4.02 -2.71
CA THR A 76 20.02 2.89 -3.55
C THR A 76 18.67 2.31 -3.10
N ASP A 77 18.14 2.77 -1.96
CA ASP A 77 16.93 2.23 -1.37
C ASP A 77 15.68 2.89 -1.95
N HIS A 78 14.65 2.08 -2.21
CA HIS A 78 13.34 2.51 -2.70
C HIS A 78 12.28 2.39 -1.61
N PHE A 79 11.38 3.37 -1.54
CA PHE A 79 10.31 3.42 -0.56
C PHE A 79 8.98 3.72 -1.25
N ILE A 80 7.91 3.07 -0.79
CA ILE A 80 6.54 3.37 -1.18
C ILE A 80 5.84 4.08 -0.02
N LEU A 81 5.34 5.28 -0.25
CA LEU A 81 4.46 5.97 0.69
C LEU A 81 3.07 5.33 0.58
N VAL A 82 2.58 4.82 1.71
CA VAL A 82 1.28 4.18 1.81
C VAL A 82 0.34 4.98 2.68
N ARG A 83 -0.93 5.00 2.31
CA ARG A 83 -2.04 5.42 3.17
C ARG A 83 -2.69 4.19 3.79
N ASN A 84 -2.86 4.22 5.10
CA ASN A 84 -3.55 3.19 5.87
C ASN A 84 -4.92 3.70 6.37
N SER A 85 -5.72 2.78 6.91
CA SER A 85 -7.07 3.04 7.41
C SER A 85 -7.19 2.82 8.92
N TRP A 86 -6.10 2.98 9.67
CA TRP A 86 -6.04 2.78 11.13
C TRP A 86 -6.02 4.08 11.95
N GLY A 87 -6.45 5.19 11.33
CA GLY A 87 -6.50 6.51 11.94
C GLY A 87 -5.17 7.26 11.89
N GLU A 88 -5.22 8.54 12.27
CA GLU A 88 -4.09 9.46 12.13
C GLU A 88 -2.94 9.16 13.10
N ALA A 89 -3.21 8.48 14.20
CA ALA A 89 -2.19 8.10 15.18
C ALA A 89 -1.22 7.01 14.68
N TRP A 90 -1.52 6.36 13.56
CA TRP A 90 -0.61 5.38 12.96
C TRP A 90 0.37 6.07 12.01
N GLY A 91 1.67 5.91 12.27
CA GLY A 91 2.74 6.47 11.44
C GLY A 91 2.68 8.00 11.35
N LEU A 92 2.85 8.53 10.14
CA LEU A 92 2.78 9.94 9.80
C LEU A 92 1.34 10.32 9.41
N SER A 93 0.51 10.64 10.39
CA SER A 93 -0.89 11.04 10.16
C SER A 93 -1.65 10.03 9.29
N GLY A 94 -1.53 8.74 9.61
CA GLY A 94 -2.15 7.63 8.87
C GLY A 94 -1.36 7.12 7.66
N HIS A 95 -0.12 7.59 7.48
CA HIS A 95 0.77 7.20 6.39
C HIS A 95 2.09 6.59 6.89
N ALA A 96 2.77 5.84 6.04
CA ALA A 96 4.12 5.35 6.33
C ALA A 96 4.90 5.12 5.02
N TRP A 97 6.22 5.19 5.10
CA TRP A 97 7.12 4.76 4.04
C TRP A 97 7.45 3.28 4.24
N ILE A 98 7.15 2.43 3.27
CA ILE A 98 7.54 1.02 3.30
C ILE A 98 8.79 0.84 2.46
N HIS A 99 9.86 0.36 3.09
CA HIS A 99 11.09 0.00 2.39
C HIS A 99 10.85 -1.17 1.43
N SER A 100 11.44 -1.14 0.23
CA SER A 100 11.22 -2.17 -0.81
C SER A 100 11.53 -3.59 -0.31
N THR A 101 12.60 -3.78 0.46
CA THR A 101 12.96 -5.10 1.02
C THR A 101 11.91 -5.66 1.99
N TYR A 102 11.12 -4.79 2.64
CA TYR A 102 9.97 -5.21 3.43
C TYR A 102 8.81 -5.58 2.50
N LEU A 103 8.51 -4.72 1.52
CA LEU A 103 7.33 -4.81 0.66
C LEU A 103 7.39 -5.96 -0.35
N GLU A 104 8.50 -6.11 -1.09
CA GLU A 104 8.64 -7.05 -2.21
C GLU A 104 8.21 -8.48 -1.88
N PRO A 105 8.74 -9.14 -0.83
CA PRO A 105 8.37 -10.52 -0.53
C PRO A 105 6.97 -10.64 0.11
N ARG A 106 6.35 -9.51 0.47
CA ARG A 106 5.06 -9.46 1.16
C ARG A 106 3.89 -9.11 0.23
N LEU A 107 4.17 -8.58 -0.95
CA LEU A 107 3.18 -8.08 -1.90
C LEU A 107 2.41 -9.24 -2.55
N LEU A 108 1.08 -9.14 -2.61
CA LEU A 108 0.21 -10.24 -3.06
C LEU A 108 -0.58 -9.88 -4.32
N VAL A 109 -1.36 -8.80 -4.27
CA VAL A 109 -2.21 -8.34 -5.38
C VAL A 109 -2.17 -6.83 -5.44
N ALA A 110 -2.23 -6.27 -6.65
CA ALA A 110 -2.34 -4.84 -6.88
C ALA A 110 -3.44 -4.54 -7.91
N ALA A 111 -4.05 -3.37 -7.80
CA ALA A 111 -5.05 -2.86 -8.73
C ALA A 111 -5.05 -1.34 -8.74
N THR A 112 -5.42 -0.74 -9.87
CA THR A 112 -5.70 0.69 -9.97
C THR A 112 -7.17 0.93 -10.27
N MET A 113 -7.65 2.12 -9.92
CA MET A 113 -9.01 2.53 -10.20
C MET A 113 -9.03 3.23 -11.55
N THR A 114 -9.91 2.80 -12.44
CA THR A 114 -10.06 3.45 -13.74
C THR A 114 -10.72 4.82 -13.57
N GLY A 115 -10.32 5.79 -14.41
CA GLY A 115 -10.88 7.15 -14.43
C GLY A 115 -12.31 7.21 -14.96
N GLU A 116 -12.97 8.35 -14.75
CA GLU A 116 -14.23 8.67 -15.43
C GLU A 116 -13.95 8.92 -16.92
N ARG A 117 -14.81 8.39 -17.81
CA ARG A 117 -14.86 8.83 -19.21
C ARG A 117 -15.62 10.16 -19.30
#